data_AF-A0A968HZQ7-F1
#
_entry.id   AF-A0A968HZQ7-F1
#
_cell.length_a   1.000
_cell.length_b   1.000
_cell.length_c   1.000
_cell.angle_alpha   90.00
_cell.angle_beta   90.00
_cell.angle_gamma   90.00
#
_symmetry.space_group_name_H-M   'P 1'
#
loop_
_entity.id
_entity.type
_entity.pdbx_description
1 polymer ?
#
loop_
_entity_poly.entity_id
_entity_poly.type
_entity_poly.pdbx_seq_one_letter_code
_entity_poly.pdbx_strand_id
1 'polypeptide(L)'
;MTLPTITSTRNPTVSLLRSLGSRTQDRRDRQMMLLEGTHLVMEALATDYALHHIYCLEAWFDQHTLSPEVPVTLVSEAVLGAIATTVSPDGGCGDRRLSHPP
;
A
#
# COMPACT_ATOMS: atom_id res chain seq x y z
N MET A 1 20.23 5.01 -6.27
CA MET A 1 19.09 5.85 -5.83
C MET A 1 18.50 5.19 -4.60
N THR A 2 18.25 5.94 -3.54
CA THR A 2 17.67 5.39 -2.29
C THR A 2 16.15 5.48 -2.37
N LEU A 3 15.44 4.43 -1.98
CA LEU A 3 13.98 4.46 -1.92
C LEU A 3 13.51 5.40 -0.79
N PRO A 4 12.37 6.10 -0.95
CA PRO A 4 11.78 6.86 0.15
C PRO A 4 11.36 5.94 1.29
N THR A 5 11.42 6.44 2.53
CA THR A 5 11.09 5.65 3.72
C THR A 5 10.14 6.39 4.67
N ILE A 6 9.12 5.69 5.19
CA ILE A 6 8.21 6.19 6.22
C ILE A 6 8.31 5.30 7.46
N THR A 7 8.82 5.84 8.55
CA THR A 7 8.98 5.10 9.81
C THR A 7 8.03 5.55 10.92
N SER A 8 7.36 6.69 10.74
CA SER A 8 6.49 7.32 11.74
C SER A 8 5.01 7.07 11.43
N THR A 9 4.28 6.51 12.40
CA THR A 9 2.83 6.32 12.30
C THR A 9 2.02 7.62 12.30
N ARG A 10 2.66 8.76 12.62
CA ARG A 10 2.09 10.11 12.52
C ARG A 10 2.25 10.76 11.15
N ASN A 11 2.89 10.07 10.19
CA ASN A 11 3.05 10.58 8.84
C ASN A 11 1.65 10.75 8.16
N PRO A 12 1.37 11.86 7.45
CA PRO A 12 0.08 12.08 6.80
C PRO A 12 -0.35 10.97 5.84
N THR A 13 0.59 10.34 5.14
CA THR A 13 0.34 9.19 4.27
C THR A 13 -0.22 8.01 5.06
N VAL A 14 0.30 7.75 6.26
CA VAL A 14 -0.21 6.69 7.15
C VAL A 14 -1.66 6.98 7.54
N SER A 15 -1.97 8.24 7.87
CA SER A 15 -3.34 8.63 8.19
C SER A 15 -4.29 8.45 7.01
N LEU A 16 -3.84 8.76 5.77
CA LEU A 16 -4.60 8.53 4.55
C LEU A 16 -4.87 7.03 4.33
N LEU A 17 -3.81 6.20 4.34
CA LEU A 17 -3.93 4.76 4.07
C LEU A 17 -4.84 4.06 5.09
N ARG A 18 -4.74 4.42 6.38
CA ARG A 18 -5.65 3.94 7.42
C ARG A 18 -7.10 4.24 7.13
N SER A 19 -7.37 5.44 6.63
CA SER A 19 -8.71 5.90 6.29
C SER A 19 -9.27 5.07 5.13
N LEU A 20 -8.46 4.80 4.11
CA LEU A 20 -8.83 3.96 2.97
C LEU A 20 -9.09 2.50 3.35
N GLY A 21 -8.34 1.91 4.29
CA GLY A 21 -8.58 0.55 4.78
C GLY A 21 -9.86 0.44 5.62
N SER A 22 -10.13 1.42 6.47
CA SER A 22 -11.17 1.32 7.50
C SER A 22 -12.53 1.95 7.16
N ARG A 23 -12.60 2.92 6.24
CA ARG A 23 -13.81 3.74 6.02
C ARG A 23 -14.30 3.67 4.58
N THR A 24 -15.52 3.15 4.38
CA THR A 24 -16.15 3.11 3.06
C THR A 24 -16.41 4.50 2.47
N GLN A 25 -16.78 5.47 3.30
CA GLN A 25 -17.01 6.85 2.83
C GLN A 25 -15.73 7.46 2.26
N ASP A 26 -14.60 7.33 2.97
CA ASP A 26 -13.31 7.86 2.52
C ASP A 26 -12.86 7.25 1.19
N ARG A 27 -13.08 5.94 0.98
CA ARG A 27 -12.80 5.28 -0.32
C ARG A 27 -13.62 5.88 -1.46
N ARG A 28 -14.90 6.16 -1.22
CA ARG A 28 -15.81 6.75 -2.22
C ARG A 28 -15.45 8.20 -2.52
N ASP A 29 -15.27 9.01 -1.48
CA ASP A 29 -14.95 10.44 -1.61
C ASP A 29 -13.63 10.68 -2.33
N ARG A 30 -12.66 9.78 -2.11
CA ARG A 30 -11.32 9.87 -2.72
C ARG A 30 -11.18 9.07 -4.01
N GLN A 31 -12.17 8.23 -4.33
CA GLN A 31 -12.09 7.22 -5.39
C GLN A 31 -10.77 6.43 -5.32
N MET A 32 -10.45 5.94 -4.12
CA MET A 32 -9.21 5.24 -3.84
C MET A 32 -9.48 3.97 -3.05
N MET A 33 -8.62 2.98 -3.25
CA MET A 33 -8.65 1.71 -2.52
C MET A 33 -7.26 1.34 -2.04
N LEU A 34 -7.19 0.72 -0.87
CA LEU A 34 -6.01 0.05 -0.35
C LEU A 34 -6.15 -1.46 -0.65
N LEU A 35 -5.16 -2.03 -1.31
CA LEU A 35 -4.99 -3.47 -1.50
C LEU A 35 -3.98 -3.95 -0.47
N GLU A 36 -4.41 -4.82 0.43
CA GLU A 36 -3.59 -5.34 1.53
C GLU A 36 -3.28 -6.82 1.33
N GLY A 37 -2.00 -7.18 1.48
CA GLY A 37 -1.55 -8.56 1.40
C GLY A 37 -0.70 -8.81 0.16
N THR A 38 0.36 -9.58 0.37
CA THR A 38 1.38 -9.91 -0.64
C THR A 38 0.76 -10.50 -1.89
N HIS A 39 -0.15 -11.46 -1.75
CA HIS A 39 -0.77 -12.12 -2.90
C HIS A 39 -1.58 -11.12 -3.76
N LEU A 40 -2.36 -10.24 -3.15
CA LEU A 40 -3.16 -9.24 -3.89
C LEU A 40 -2.28 -8.22 -4.61
N VAL A 41 -1.20 -7.76 -3.96
CA VAL A 41 -0.25 -6.83 -4.58
C VAL A 41 0.46 -7.49 -5.77
N MET A 42 0.92 -8.73 -5.61
CA MET A 42 1.63 -9.44 -6.68
C MET A 42 0.72 -9.79 -7.86
N GLU A 43 -0.52 -10.21 -7.59
CA GLU A 43 -1.51 -10.46 -8.64
C GLU A 43 -1.85 -9.17 -9.41
N ALA A 44 -2.00 -8.06 -8.68
CA ALA A 44 -2.25 -6.76 -9.30
C ALA A 44 -1.11 -6.34 -10.24
N LEU A 45 0.14 -6.53 -9.81
CA LEU A 45 1.32 -6.27 -10.64
C LEU A 45 1.39 -7.19 -11.86
N ALA A 46 1.03 -8.47 -11.70
CA ALA A 46 1.08 -9.46 -12.79
C ALA A 46 -0.01 -9.24 -13.86
N THR A 47 -1.14 -8.63 -13.48
CA THR A 47 -2.33 -8.46 -14.34
C THR A 47 -2.51 -7.05 -14.90
N ASP A 48 -1.49 -6.19 -14.81
CA ASP A 48 -1.55 -4.76 -15.18
C ASP A 48 -2.71 -4.02 -14.46
N TYR A 49 -3.06 -4.48 -13.26
CA TYR A 49 -3.99 -3.78 -12.41
C TYR A 49 -3.27 -2.56 -11.85
N ALA A 50 -3.43 -1.42 -12.53
CA ALA A 50 -2.64 -0.19 -12.30
C ALA A 50 -2.62 0.29 -10.84
N LEU A 51 -1.69 -0.25 -10.05
CA LEU A 51 -1.32 0.25 -8.74
C LEU A 51 -0.70 1.62 -8.90
N HIS A 52 -1.08 2.53 -8.01
CA HIS A 52 -0.55 3.87 -8.00
C HIS A 52 0.72 3.97 -7.15
N HIS A 53 0.81 3.20 -6.05
CA HIS A 53 1.96 3.17 -5.16
C HIS A 53 2.03 1.87 -4.36
N ILE A 54 3.23 1.38 -4.04
CA ILE A 54 3.48 0.24 -3.13
C ILE A 54 4.15 0.71 -1.84
N TYR A 55 3.63 0.28 -0.69
CA TYR A 55 4.24 0.46 0.62
C TYR A 55 4.59 -0.91 1.20
N CYS A 56 5.87 -1.14 1.47
CA CYS A 56 6.34 -2.46 1.91
C CYS A 56 7.52 -2.37 2.88
N LEU A 57 7.75 -3.45 3.64
CA LEU A 57 8.98 -3.62 4.39
C LEU A 57 10.16 -3.78 3.43
N GLU A 58 11.34 -3.34 3.84
CA GLU A 58 12.59 -3.55 3.08
C GLU A 58 12.84 -5.04 2.80
N ALA A 59 12.70 -5.88 3.83
CA ALA A 59 12.85 -7.33 3.68
C ALA A 59 11.83 -7.94 2.70
N TRP A 60 10.63 -7.35 2.57
CA TRP A 60 9.64 -7.80 1.60
C TRP A 60 10.00 -7.36 0.18
N PHE A 61 10.47 -6.11 0.02
CA PHE A 61 10.96 -5.58 -1.25
C PHE A 61 12.10 -6.43 -1.81
N ASP A 62 13.06 -6.82 -0.97
CA ASP A 62 14.21 -7.64 -1.39
C ASP A 62 13.82 -9.05 -1.88
N GLN A 63 12.65 -9.54 -1.48
CA GLN A 63 12.16 -10.88 -1.81
C GLN A 63 11.26 -10.91 -3.05
N HIS A 64 10.78 -9.76 -3.53
CA HIS A 64 9.78 -9.68 -4.60
C HIS A 64 10.26 -8.81 -5.76
N THR A 65 10.08 -9.31 -6.98
CA THR A 65 10.32 -8.51 -8.18
C THR A 65 9.11 -7.62 -8.45
N LEU A 66 9.28 -6.30 -8.31
CA LEU A 66 8.23 -5.32 -8.56
C LEU A 66 8.38 -4.71 -9.95
N SER A 67 7.25 -4.25 -10.53
CA SER A 67 7.30 -3.46 -11.76
C SER A 67 8.04 -2.14 -11.50
N PRO A 68 9.02 -1.75 -12.35
CA PRO A 68 9.75 -0.49 -12.18
C PRO A 68 8.87 0.75 -12.41
N GLU A 69 7.68 0.58 -12.96
CA GLU A 69 6.74 1.66 -13.26
C GLU A 69 5.92 2.09 -12.05
N VAL A 70 5.84 1.25 -11.01
CA VAL A 70 5.07 1.52 -9.80
C VAL A 70 6.00 2.09 -8.72
N PRO A 71 5.79 3.33 -8.26
CA PRO A 71 6.57 3.90 -7.17
C PRO A 71 6.50 3.05 -5.90
N VAL A 72 7.64 2.94 -5.21
CA VAL A 72 7.79 2.15 -3.98
C VAL A 72 8.23 3.05 -2.83
N THR A 73 7.60 2.90 -1.68
CA THR A 73 8.02 3.49 -0.40
C THR A 73 8.26 2.39 0.62
N LEU A 74 9.46 2.37 1.22
CA LEU A 74 9.75 1.47 2.32
C LEU A 74 9.05 1.97 3.59
N VAL A 75 8.50 1.06 4.38
CA VAL A 75 7.84 1.37 5.65
C VAL A 75 8.42 0.54 6.78
N SER A 76 8.35 1.05 8.02
CA SER A 76 8.65 0.24 9.20
C SER A 76 7.51 -0.72 9.51
N GLU A 77 7.78 -1.77 10.29
CA GLU A 77 6.73 -2.69 10.80
C GLU A 77 5.63 -1.94 11.55
N ALA A 78 6.00 -0.95 12.38
CA ALA A 78 5.04 -0.12 13.10
C ALA A 78 4.11 0.66 12.14
N VAL A 79 4.62 1.10 11.00
CA VAL A 79 3.81 1.78 9.97
C VAL A 79 2.94 0.79 9.23
N LEU A 80 3.48 -0.36 8.81
CA LEU A 80 2.71 -1.41 8.14
C LEU A 80 1.55 -1.91 9.01
N GLY A 81 1.82 -2.18 10.29
CA GLY A 81 0.79 -2.57 11.26
C GLY A 81 -0.22 -1.46 11.56
N ALA A 82 0.15 -0.20 11.37
CA ALA A 82 -0.79 0.92 11.53
C ALA A 82 -1.74 1.07 10.34
N ILE A 83 -1.29 0.79 9.11
CA ILE A 83 -2.09 0.96 7.87
C ILE A 83 -2.94 -0.26 7.53
N ALA A 84 -2.49 -1.47 7.87
CA ALA A 84 -3.20 -2.70 7.56
C ALA A 84 -4.43 -2.92 8.47
N THR A 85 -5.46 -3.51 7.89
CA THR A 85 -6.66 -4.02 8.57
C THR A 85 -6.52 -5.50 8.94
N THR A 86 -5.60 -6.23 8.32
CA THR A 86 -5.23 -7.59 8.70
C THR A 86 -4.46 -7.63 10.02
N VAL A 87 -4.74 -8.61 10.87
CA VAL A 87 -4.08 -8.80 12.19
C VAL A 87 -2.57 -9.04 12.05
N SER A 88 -2.11 -9.62 10.94
CA SER A 88 -0.70 -9.87 10.66
C SER A 88 -0.42 -9.59 9.18
N PRO A 89 -0.08 -8.34 8.81
CA PRO A 89 0.27 -8.01 7.44
C PRO A 89 1.58 -8.69 7.06
N ASP A 90 1.61 -9.33 5.89
CA ASP A 90 2.68 -10.21 5.42
C ASP A 90 3.85 -9.47 4.71
N GLY A 91 3.76 -8.14 4.59
CA GLY A 91 4.91 -7.28 4.28
C GLY A 91 4.67 -6.21 3.23
N GLY A 92 3.62 -6.33 2.39
CA GLY A 92 3.33 -5.39 1.30
C GLY A 92 1.86 -4.99 1.20
N CYS A 93 1.61 -3.72 0.86
CA CYS A 93 0.30 -3.22 0.46
C CYS A 93 0.47 -2.20 -0.69
N GLY A 94 -0.60 -1.95 -1.44
CA GLY A 94 -0.61 -0.97 -2.52
C GLY A 94 -1.87 -0.12 -2.52
N ASP A 95 -1.76 1.13 -2.96
CA ASP A 95 -2.92 1.99 -3.21
C ASP A 95 -3.20 2.14 -4.70
N ARG A 96 -4.47 2.34 -5.03
CA ARG A 96 -4.92 2.60 -6.40
C ARG A 96 -5.97 3.70 -6.42
N ARG A 97 -5.92 4.52 -7.48
CA ARG A 97 -7.03 5.39 -7.88
C ARG A 97 -8.00 4.63 -8.76
N LEU A 98 -9.28 4.77 -8.46
CA LEU A 98 -10.37 4.17 -9.19
C LEU A 98 -10.94 5.20 -10.18
N SER A 99 -11.28 4.75 -11.39
CA SER A 99 -11.97 5.60 -12.38
C SER A 99 -13.42 5.92 -11.97
N HIS A 100 -13.99 5.10 -11.09
CA HIS A 100 -15.35 5.21 -10.55
C HIS A 100 -15.33 4.82 -9.06
N PRO A 101 -16.24 5.32 -8.21
CA PRO A 101 -16.28 4.93 -6.80
C PRO A 101 -16.48 3.40 -6.63
N PRO A 102 -15.89 2.78 -5.59
CA PRO A 102 -16.02 1.36 -5.30
C PRO A 102 -17.36 0.96 -4.69
#